data_AF-A0ABD2XX09-F1
#
_entry.id   AF-A0ABD2XX09-F1
#
_cell.length_a   1.000
_cell.length_b   1.000
_cell.length_c   1.000
_cell.angle_alpha   90.00
_cell.angle_beta   90.00
_cell.angle_gamma   90.00
#
_symmetry.space_group_name_H-M   'P 1'
#
loop_
_entity.id
_entity.type
_entity.pdbx_description
1 polymer ?
#
loop_
_entity_poly.entity_id
_entity_poly.type
_entity_poly.pdbx_seq_one_letter_code
_entity_poly.pdbx_strand_id
1 'polypeptide(L)'
;MNKLRLLKIHNACVSGGPNCIPDEIRWLNWHGYPSKFLPESFEAEKLVCLKLQCSRIIQLWKGIKLVDKLKFIDLSHSRKLIRTPDFTRIPNLVRLILEDCSSLTEIHPSEGHLKRLQLLNLRNCRNLRGLPKQIFLERPEVMILSGCSKVDEFPEILGTMNCVIEVYMEATSIKELYPSAFEHMPSLVLLNLSYCKNLTSLPISICRLKFIKALILSGCSKLDKLSEELGQIESFQELCGDETAISELPSTFLLLKNLKILSFRGLKERHLKLGVYLLGCYEKNVKIQGAWLFHQSQD
;
A
#
# COMPACT_ATOMS: atom_id res chain seq x y z
N MET A 1 -33.91 -2.77 22.90
CA MET A 1 -33.88 -2.32 21.49
C MET A 1 -33.45 -3.49 20.60
N ASN A 2 -34.26 -4.55 20.48
CA ASN A 2 -33.76 -5.85 19.98
C ASN A 2 -33.89 -6.02 18.46
N LYS A 3 -34.32 -4.97 17.74
CA LYS A 3 -34.46 -4.97 16.28
C LYS A 3 -33.53 -3.95 15.60
N LEU A 4 -32.65 -3.31 16.37
CA LEU A 4 -31.74 -2.29 15.83
C LEU A 4 -30.69 -2.96 14.93
N ARG A 5 -30.72 -2.63 13.64
CA ARG A 5 -29.80 -3.19 12.62
C ARG A 5 -28.72 -2.21 12.18
N LEU A 6 -28.96 -0.91 12.37
CA LEU A 6 -28.08 0.17 11.98
C LEU A 6 -27.92 1.10 13.17
N LEU A 7 -26.67 1.31 13.60
CA LEU A 7 -26.31 2.32 14.57
C LEU A 7 -25.29 3.25 13.92
N LYS A 8 -25.63 4.53 13.79
CA LYS A 8 -24.73 5.58 13.33
C LYS A 8 -24.65 6.67 14.38
N ILE A 9 -23.46 6.91 14.90
CA ILE A 9 -23.17 7.95 15.87
C ILE A 9 -21.99 8.76 15.34
N HIS A 10 -22.23 10.05 15.12
CA HIS A 10 -21.24 11.00 14.63
C HIS A 10 -21.15 12.16 15.61
N ASN A 11 -19.93 12.59 15.92
CA ASN A 11 -19.66 13.77 16.76
C ASN A 11 -20.36 13.75 18.14
N ALA A 12 -20.61 12.56 18.70
CA ALA A 12 -21.18 12.45 20.04
C ALA A 12 -20.09 12.58 21.10
N CYS A 13 -20.19 13.59 21.96
CA CYS A 13 -19.33 13.75 23.13
C CYS A 13 -19.81 12.84 24.27
N VAL A 14 -19.55 11.55 24.16
CA VAL A 14 -19.85 10.55 25.20
C VAL A 14 -18.63 10.32 26.10
N SER A 15 -18.80 10.47 27.42
CA SER A 15 -17.75 10.30 28.42
C SER A 15 -17.38 8.82 28.66
N GLY A 16 -18.31 7.90 28.39
CA GLY A 16 -18.11 6.45 28.47
C GLY A 16 -18.72 5.75 27.25
N GLY A 17 -18.21 4.56 26.92
CA GLY A 17 -18.79 3.75 25.86
C GLY A 17 -19.99 2.93 26.33
N PRO A 18 -20.68 2.27 25.39
CA PRO A 18 -21.84 1.47 25.71
C PRO A 18 -21.45 0.25 26.56
N ASN A 19 -22.28 -0.12 27.52
CA ASN A 19 -22.12 -1.38 28.25
C ASN A 19 -22.56 -2.59 27.41
N CYS A 20 -23.44 -2.38 26.43
CA CYS A 20 -23.89 -3.41 25.50
C CYS A 20 -24.18 -2.83 24.12
N ILE A 21 -24.01 -3.66 23.09
CA ILE A 21 -24.36 -3.35 21.70
C ILE A 21 -25.30 -4.47 21.23
N PRO A 22 -26.48 -4.17 20.66
CA PRO A 22 -27.41 -5.21 20.20
C PRO A 22 -26.81 -6.14 19.14
N ASP A 23 -26.95 -7.46 19.31
CA ASP A 23 -26.37 -8.46 18.40
C ASP A 23 -27.03 -8.51 17.00
N GLU A 24 -28.22 -7.94 16.86
CA GLU A 24 -28.90 -7.79 15.57
C GLU A 24 -28.30 -6.68 14.68
N ILE A 25 -27.32 -5.92 15.20
CA ILE A 25 -26.64 -4.88 14.43
C ILE A 25 -25.89 -5.48 13.26
N ARG A 26 -26.17 -4.94 12.08
CA ARG A 26 -25.49 -5.23 10.82
C ARG A 26 -24.51 -4.15 10.43
N TRP A 27 -24.76 -2.93 10.89
CA TRP A 27 -23.93 -1.78 10.56
C TRP A 27 -23.72 -0.93 11.81
N LEU A 28 -22.47 -0.92 12.29
CA LEU A 28 -22.04 -0.11 13.41
C LEU A 28 -21.08 0.97 12.90
N ASN A 29 -21.51 2.22 12.94
CA ASN A 29 -20.68 3.37 12.62
C ASN A 29 -20.66 4.31 13.82
N TRP A 30 -19.51 4.43 14.47
CA TRP A 30 -19.37 5.24 15.68
C TRP A 30 -18.03 5.97 15.66
N HIS A 31 -18.04 7.16 15.05
CA HIS A 31 -16.87 8.01 15.02
C HIS A 31 -16.52 8.46 16.45
N GLY A 32 -15.24 8.38 16.81
CA GLY A 32 -14.79 8.76 18.14
C GLY A 32 -15.19 7.78 19.24
N TYR A 33 -15.41 6.49 18.91
CA TYR A 33 -15.84 5.48 19.87
C TYR A 33 -14.97 5.53 21.16
N PRO A 34 -15.59 5.76 22.34
CA PRO A 34 -14.86 6.24 23.51
C PRO A 34 -14.20 5.13 24.35
N SER A 35 -14.62 3.87 24.16
CA SER A 35 -14.11 2.74 24.93
C SER A 35 -12.86 2.12 24.32
N LYS A 36 -12.06 1.48 25.18
CA LYS A 36 -10.83 0.78 24.80
C LYS A 36 -11.08 -0.52 24.02
N PHE A 37 -12.27 -1.10 24.15
CA PHE A 37 -12.73 -2.33 23.53
C PHE A 37 -14.22 -2.22 23.18
N LEU A 38 -14.71 -3.03 22.24
CA LEU A 38 -16.14 -3.32 22.15
C LEU A 38 -16.59 -4.14 23.38
N PRO A 39 -17.87 -4.08 23.77
CA PRO A 39 -18.36 -4.84 24.92
C PRO A 39 -18.09 -6.33 24.75
N GLU A 40 -17.64 -7.00 25.82
CA GLU A 40 -17.30 -8.43 25.76
C GLU A 40 -18.52 -9.30 25.39
N SER A 41 -19.73 -8.86 25.77
CA SER A 41 -21.00 -9.51 25.45
C SER A 41 -21.45 -9.36 24.00
N PHE A 42 -20.79 -8.54 23.18
CA PHE A 42 -21.19 -8.32 21.79
C PHE A 42 -20.66 -9.46 20.92
N GLU A 43 -21.56 -10.27 20.35
CA GLU A 43 -21.17 -11.44 19.54
C GLU A 43 -20.97 -11.11 18.06
N ALA A 44 -21.53 -9.99 17.59
CA ALA A 44 -21.34 -9.45 16.25
C ALA A 44 -21.69 -10.41 15.08
N GLU A 45 -22.44 -11.50 15.32
CA GLU A 45 -22.75 -12.51 14.30
C GLU A 45 -23.46 -11.96 13.05
N LYS A 46 -24.25 -10.89 13.21
CA LYS A 46 -24.98 -10.26 12.10
C LYS A 46 -24.22 -9.08 11.49
N LEU A 47 -23.07 -8.71 12.05
CA LEU A 47 -22.32 -7.52 11.69
C LEU A 47 -21.72 -7.67 10.29
N VAL A 48 -22.00 -6.70 9.42
CA VAL A 48 -21.50 -6.62 8.05
C VAL A 48 -20.49 -5.48 7.90
N CYS A 49 -20.69 -4.38 8.63
CA CYS A 49 -19.82 -3.21 8.57
C CYS A 49 -19.54 -2.65 9.96
N LEU A 50 -18.26 -2.45 10.25
CA LEU A 50 -17.75 -1.85 11.47
C LEU A 50 -16.90 -0.63 11.12
N LYS A 51 -17.34 0.56 11.54
CA LYS A 51 -16.64 1.82 11.35
C LYS A 51 -16.47 2.52 12.69
N LEU A 52 -15.26 2.56 13.20
CA LEU A 52 -14.91 3.14 14.51
C LEU A 52 -13.71 4.08 14.35
N GLN A 53 -13.78 5.00 13.37
CA GLN A 53 -12.69 5.93 13.11
C GLN A 53 -12.45 6.85 14.31
N CYS A 54 -11.22 7.31 14.47
CA CYS A 54 -10.81 8.18 15.57
C CYS A 54 -11.14 7.62 16.96
N SER A 55 -11.22 6.28 17.11
CA SER A 55 -11.61 5.66 18.37
C SER A 55 -10.48 5.62 19.39
N ARG A 56 -10.86 5.37 20.65
CA ARG A 56 -9.93 5.11 21.76
C ARG A 56 -9.60 3.61 21.90
N ILE A 57 -9.96 2.80 20.91
CA ILE A 57 -9.77 1.36 20.93
C ILE A 57 -8.28 1.04 20.98
N ILE A 58 -7.93 0.13 21.87
CA ILE A 58 -6.58 -0.45 21.98
C ILE A 58 -6.54 -1.80 21.26
N GLN A 59 -7.64 -2.55 21.35
CA GLN A 59 -7.90 -3.80 20.64
C GLN A 59 -9.41 -3.94 20.45
N LEU A 60 -9.86 -4.41 19.28
CA LEU A 60 -11.29 -4.46 18.93
C LEU A 60 -12.14 -5.25 19.95
N TRP A 61 -11.76 -6.50 20.19
CA TRP A 61 -12.35 -7.40 21.18
C TRP A 61 -11.30 -8.41 21.63
N LYS A 62 -11.53 -9.03 22.78
CA LYS A 62 -10.72 -10.13 23.29
C LYS A 62 -11.28 -11.47 22.81
N GLY A 63 -10.40 -12.46 22.66
CA GLY A 63 -10.77 -13.79 22.23
C GLY A 63 -11.23 -13.87 20.77
N ILE A 64 -11.80 -15.02 20.41
CA ILE A 64 -12.27 -15.33 19.07
C ILE A 64 -13.77 -15.01 19.01
N LYS A 65 -14.20 -14.25 17.99
CA LYS A 65 -15.60 -13.93 17.73
C LYS A 65 -16.04 -14.54 16.41
N LEU A 66 -17.29 -14.99 16.31
CA LEU A 66 -17.87 -15.57 15.10
C LEU A 66 -18.45 -14.47 14.21
N VAL A 67 -17.60 -13.82 13.40
CA VAL A 67 -17.98 -12.63 12.63
C VAL A 67 -17.90 -12.87 11.13
N ASP A 68 -18.51 -13.98 10.67
CA ASP A 68 -18.43 -14.46 9.30
C ASP A 68 -19.09 -13.52 8.28
N LYS A 69 -20.07 -12.70 8.68
CA LYS A 69 -20.74 -11.75 7.78
C LYS A 69 -19.99 -10.45 7.57
N LEU A 70 -18.93 -10.18 8.34
CA LEU A 70 -18.21 -8.91 8.31
C LEU A 70 -17.45 -8.77 6.99
N LYS A 71 -17.72 -7.65 6.32
CA LYS A 71 -17.11 -7.31 5.02
C LYS A 71 -16.24 -6.06 5.10
N PHE A 72 -16.50 -5.16 6.03
CA PHE A 72 -15.84 -3.86 6.10
C PHE A 72 -15.44 -3.53 7.53
N ILE A 73 -14.15 -3.28 7.73
CA ILE A 73 -13.59 -2.74 8.96
C ILE A 73 -12.89 -1.41 8.61
N ASP A 74 -13.26 -0.36 9.32
CA ASP A 74 -12.59 0.94 9.26
C ASP A 74 -12.32 1.43 10.68
N LEU A 75 -11.05 1.39 11.08
CA LEU A 75 -10.55 1.90 12.36
C LEU A 75 -9.58 3.07 12.15
N SER A 76 -9.63 3.72 10.99
CA SER A 76 -8.71 4.81 10.64
C SER A 76 -8.61 5.87 11.74
N HIS A 77 -7.41 6.42 11.91
CA HIS A 77 -7.03 7.39 12.93
C HIS A 77 -7.24 6.91 14.38
N SER A 78 -7.42 5.61 14.63
CA SER A 78 -7.45 5.04 15.98
C SER A 78 -6.03 4.90 16.54
N ARG A 79 -5.44 6.04 16.94
CA ARG A 79 -4.03 6.15 17.33
C ARG A 79 -3.62 5.30 18.54
N LYS A 80 -4.58 4.73 19.28
CA LYS A 80 -4.32 3.84 20.43
C LYS A 80 -4.37 2.36 20.07
N LEU A 81 -4.78 1.99 18.86
CA LEU A 81 -4.87 0.61 18.42
C LEU A 81 -3.45 0.02 18.36
N ILE A 82 -3.21 -1.10 19.07
CA ILE A 82 -1.88 -1.73 19.16
C ILE A 82 -1.77 -2.96 18.24
N ARG A 83 -2.88 -3.68 18.05
CA ARG A 83 -2.95 -4.91 17.24
C ARG A 83 -4.32 -5.07 16.58
N THR A 84 -4.37 -5.80 15.47
CA THR A 84 -5.63 -6.22 14.82
C THR A 84 -6.27 -7.41 15.55
N PRO A 85 -7.57 -7.70 15.33
CA PRO A 85 -8.17 -8.95 15.81
C PRO A 85 -7.64 -10.17 15.03
N ASP A 86 -7.95 -11.35 15.55
CA ASP A 86 -7.83 -12.59 14.77
C ASP A 86 -8.84 -12.59 13.61
N PHE A 87 -8.32 -12.78 12.40
CA PHE A 87 -9.08 -12.81 11.14
C PHE A 87 -9.55 -14.22 10.73
N THR A 88 -9.18 -15.27 11.47
CA THR A 88 -9.54 -16.67 11.15
C THR A 88 -11.06 -16.87 11.02
N ARG A 89 -11.85 -16.12 11.79
CA ARG A 89 -13.32 -16.14 11.77
C ARG A 89 -13.95 -14.95 11.04
N ILE A 90 -13.19 -14.31 10.14
CA ILE A 90 -13.62 -13.17 9.31
C ILE A 90 -13.32 -13.45 7.82
N PRO A 91 -13.75 -14.59 7.26
CA PRO A 91 -13.35 -15.03 5.91
C PRO A 91 -13.90 -14.16 4.77
N ASN A 92 -14.88 -13.30 5.08
CA ASN A 92 -15.60 -12.48 4.10
C ASN A 92 -15.16 -11.01 4.08
N LEU A 93 -14.06 -10.68 4.76
CA LEU A 93 -13.55 -9.32 4.79
C LEU A 93 -13.13 -8.87 3.39
N VAL A 94 -13.65 -7.73 2.96
CA VAL A 94 -13.40 -7.10 1.65
C VAL A 94 -12.51 -5.88 1.79
N ARG A 95 -12.70 -5.08 2.85
CA ARG A 95 -11.89 -3.89 3.11
C ARG A 95 -11.46 -3.80 4.57
N LEU A 96 -10.17 -3.59 4.76
CA LEU A 96 -9.55 -3.30 6.05
C LEU A 96 -8.84 -1.94 5.96
N ILE A 97 -9.34 -0.96 6.70
CA ILE A 97 -8.80 0.41 6.73
C ILE A 97 -8.30 0.71 8.14
N LEU A 98 -6.98 0.83 8.29
CA LEU A 98 -6.26 1.12 9.53
C LEU A 98 -5.34 2.35 9.37
N GLU A 99 -5.60 3.20 8.37
CA GLU A 99 -4.86 4.44 8.13
C GLU A 99 -4.64 5.24 9.43
N ASP A 100 -3.46 5.81 9.63
CA ASP A 100 -3.07 6.62 10.80
C ASP A 100 -3.26 5.91 12.17
N CYS A 101 -3.27 4.57 12.23
CA CYS A 101 -3.17 3.82 13.49
C CYS A 101 -1.73 3.83 14.01
N SER A 102 -1.28 4.98 14.50
CA SER A 102 0.13 5.22 14.83
C SER A 102 0.74 4.33 15.91
N SER A 103 -0.06 3.72 16.79
CA SER A 103 0.42 2.76 17.81
C SER A 103 0.36 1.31 17.37
N LEU A 104 -0.13 1.02 16.16
CA LEU A 104 -0.23 -0.34 15.63
C LEU A 104 1.18 -0.88 15.41
N THR A 105 1.53 -1.98 16.09
CA THR A 105 2.86 -2.58 16.01
C THR A 105 2.89 -3.88 15.21
N GLU A 106 1.79 -4.61 15.22
CA GLU A 106 1.66 -5.93 14.61
C GLU A 106 0.29 -6.07 13.93
N ILE A 107 0.27 -6.75 12.79
CA ILE A 107 -0.95 -7.32 12.24
C ILE A 107 -1.01 -8.80 12.60
N HIS A 108 -2.19 -9.28 12.97
CA HIS A 108 -2.38 -10.67 13.34
C HIS A 108 -2.03 -11.59 12.15
N PRO A 109 -1.24 -12.67 12.35
CA PRO A 109 -0.76 -13.53 11.25
C PRO A 109 -1.86 -14.13 10.38
N SER A 110 -3.06 -14.33 10.94
CA SER A 110 -4.23 -14.84 10.20
C SER A 110 -4.70 -13.91 9.07
N GLU A 111 -4.24 -12.65 9.01
CA GLU A 111 -4.51 -11.75 7.87
C GLU A 111 -4.09 -12.39 6.54
N GLY A 112 -3.03 -13.21 6.59
CA GLY A 112 -2.57 -14.01 5.47
C GLY A 112 -3.56 -15.08 4.99
N HIS A 113 -4.83 -15.11 5.41
CA HIS A 113 -5.87 -16.02 4.88
C HIS A 113 -7.11 -15.27 4.34
N LEU A 114 -7.03 -13.95 4.15
CA LEU A 114 -8.15 -13.13 3.70
C LEU A 114 -8.35 -13.18 2.18
N LYS A 115 -8.87 -14.31 1.69
CA LYS A 115 -9.12 -14.59 0.26
C LYS A 115 -9.98 -13.56 -0.48
N ARG A 116 -10.83 -12.84 0.24
CA ARG A 116 -11.80 -11.86 -0.32
C ARG A 116 -11.36 -10.40 -0.16
N LEU A 117 -10.22 -10.15 0.46
CA LEU A 117 -9.74 -8.80 0.71
C LEU A 117 -9.36 -8.14 -0.61
N GLN A 118 -10.03 -7.02 -0.91
CA GLN A 118 -9.76 -6.18 -2.08
C GLN A 118 -8.94 -4.94 -1.71
N LEU A 119 -9.16 -4.38 -0.51
CA LEU A 119 -8.46 -3.19 -0.04
C LEU A 119 -7.83 -3.43 1.33
N LEU A 120 -6.51 -3.29 1.39
CA LEU A 120 -5.74 -3.16 2.62
C LEU A 120 -5.15 -1.75 2.68
N ASN A 121 -5.58 -0.94 3.65
CA ASN A 121 -5.01 0.40 3.88
C ASN A 121 -4.38 0.49 5.27
N LEU A 122 -3.06 0.49 5.34
CA LEU A 122 -2.24 0.66 6.53
C LEU A 122 -1.48 1.99 6.52
N ARG A 123 -1.85 2.94 5.66
CA ARG A 123 -1.14 4.22 5.49
C ARG A 123 -0.82 4.86 6.84
N ASN A 124 0.41 5.36 7.01
CA ASN A 124 0.90 6.05 8.20
C ASN A 124 0.81 5.25 9.51
N CYS A 125 0.78 3.91 9.47
CA CYS A 125 1.02 3.08 10.66
C CYS A 125 2.50 3.10 11.05
N ARG A 126 2.99 4.24 11.55
CA ARG A 126 4.43 4.52 11.74
C ARG A 126 5.16 3.56 12.69
N ASN A 127 4.45 2.88 13.59
CA ASN A 127 5.03 1.89 14.49
C ASN A 127 4.90 0.45 14.01
N LEU A 128 4.26 0.21 12.86
CA LEU A 128 4.08 -1.12 12.30
C LEU A 128 5.44 -1.69 11.91
N ARG A 129 5.79 -2.84 12.47
CA ARG A 129 7.09 -3.48 12.21
C ARG A 129 7.13 -4.18 10.85
N GLY A 130 5.98 -4.66 10.38
CA GLY A 130 5.88 -5.44 9.15
C GLY A 130 4.50 -6.04 9.00
N LEU A 131 4.21 -6.52 7.80
CA LEU A 131 3.13 -7.46 7.56
C LEU A 131 3.52 -8.87 8.10
N PRO A 132 2.56 -9.80 8.25
CA PRO A 132 2.90 -11.20 8.47
C PRO A 132 3.89 -11.68 7.40
N LYS A 133 4.89 -12.49 7.80
CA LYS A 133 5.95 -12.95 6.88
C LYS A 133 5.42 -13.58 5.60
N GLN A 134 4.28 -14.26 5.70
CA GLN A 134 3.57 -14.87 4.59
C GLN A 134 2.16 -14.31 4.53
N ILE A 135 1.74 -13.89 3.34
CA ILE A 135 0.37 -13.47 3.08
C ILE A 135 -0.23 -14.22 1.91
N PHE A 136 -1.44 -14.75 2.09
CA PHE A 136 -2.24 -15.34 1.02
C PHE A 136 -3.49 -14.48 0.81
N LEU A 137 -3.43 -13.63 -0.22
CA LEU A 137 -4.52 -12.77 -0.67
C LEU A 137 -4.88 -13.17 -2.11
N GLU A 138 -6.06 -13.76 -2.34
CA GLU A 138 -6.43 -14.23 -3.69
C GLU A 138 -6.93 -13.10 -4.60
N ARG A 139 -7.50 -12.03 -4.02
CA ARG A 139 -8.19 -10.95 -4.76
C ARG A 139 -7.87 -9.50 -4.32
N PRO A 140 -6.64 -9.16 -3.88
CA PRO A 140 -6.34 -7.78 -3.55
C PRO A 140 -6.35 -6.93 -4.82
N GLU A 141 -7.01 -5.78 -4.72
CA GLU A 141 -7.04 -4.76 -5.76
C GLU A 141 -6.11 -3.59 -5.40
N VAL A 142 -6.01 -3.25 -4.11
CA VAL A 142 -5.17 -2.16 -3.64
C VAL A 142 -4.55 -2.51 -2.28
N MET A 143 -3.23 -2.36 -2.19
CA MET A 143 -2.44 -2.50 -0.96
C MET A 143 -1.67 -1.21 -0.66
N ILE A 144 -1.95 -0.59 0.49
CA ILE A 144 -1.37 0.69 0.89
C ILE A 144 -0.58 0.52 2.20
N LEU A 145 0.74 0.62 2.10
CA LEU A 145 1.74 0.63 3.19
C LEU A 145 2.48 1.98 3.30
N SER A 146 2.06 2.97 2.49
CA SER A 146 2.48 4.37 2.52
C SER A 146 2.80 4.91 3.92
N GLY A 147 3.99 5.44 4.17
CA GLY A 147 4.35 6.07 5.44
C GLY A 147 4.49 5.12 6.64
N CYS A 148 4.48 3.80 6.43
CA CYS A 148 4.83 2.80 7.45
C CYS A 148 6.35 2.77 7.65
N SER A 149 6.90 3.80 8.30
CA SER A 149 8.33 4.08 8.40
C SER A 149 9.19 3.00 9.07
N LYS A 150 8.59 2.01 9.76
CA LYS A 150 9.31 0.90 10.39
C LYS A 150 9.22 -0.42 9.61
N VAL A 151 8.43 -0.48 8.55
CA VAL A 151 8.36 -1.63 7.65
C VAL A 151 9.60 -1.62 6.78
N ASP A 152 10.45 -2.62 6.93
CA ASP A 152 11.73 -2.77 6.22
C ASP A 152 11.81 -4.03 5.35
N GLU A 153 10.80 -4.90 5.40
CA GLU A 153 10.69 -6.11 4.60
C GLU A 153 9.32 -6.18 3.90
N PHE A 154 9.30 -6.74 2.68
CA PHE A 154 8.08 -7.09 1.96
C PHE A 154 7.72 -8.56 2.24
N PRO A 155 6.45 -8.90 2.52
CA PRO A 155 6.08 -10.27 2.85
C PRO A 155 6.16 -11.21 1.65
N GLU A 156 6.37 -12.50 1.93
CA GLU A 156 6.25 -13.56 0.92
C GLU A 156 4.77 -13.73 0.52
N ILE A 157 4.49 -13.59 -0.77
CA ILE A 157 3.16 -13.84 -1.33
C ILE A 157 2.98 -15.32 -1.60
N LEU A 158 1.99 -15.94 -0.96
CA LEU A 158 1.57 -17.30 -1.23
C LEU A 158 0.42 -17.29 -2.26
N GLY A 159 0.47 -18.21 -3.23
CA GLY A 159 -0.52 -18.32 -4.30
C GLY A 159 -0.42 -17.18 -5.33
N THR A 160 -1.18 -17.25 -6.42
CA THR A 160 -1.13 -16.25 -7.50
C THR A 160 -2.27 -15.26 -7.38
N MET A 161 -1.94 -13.96 -7.30
CA MET A 161 -2.90 -12.86 -7.30
C MET A 161 -3.32 -12.55 -8.74
N ASN A 162 -4.51 -13.01 -9.14
CA ASN A 162 -5.00 -12.85 -10.51
C ASN A 162 -5.78 -11.54 -10.74
N CYS A 163 -6.04 -10.77 -9.69
CA CYS A 163 -6.73 -9.48 -9.77
C CYS A 163 -5.76 -8.34 -10.10
N VAL A 164 -6.26 -7.30 -10.78
CA VAL A 164 -5.51 -6.06 -10.99
C VAL A 164 -5.14 -5.49 -9.64
N ILE A 165 -3.85 -5.28 -9.41
CA ILE A 165 -3.33 -4.82 -8.11
C ILE A 165 -2.53 -3.53 -8.26
N GLU A 166 -2.75 -2.61 -7.33
CA GLU A 166 -1.91 -1.43 -7.09
C GLU A 166 -1.25 -1.53 -5.71
N VAL A 167 0.06 -1.29 -5.66
CA VAL A 167 0.85 -1.38 -4.43
C VAL A 167 1.53 -0.05 -4.14
N TYR A 168 1.21 0.52 -2.99
CA TYR A 168 1.77 1.78 -2.50
C TYR A 168 2.62 1.51 -1.26
N MET A 169 3.92 1.73 -1.34
CA MET A 169 4.91 1.51 -0.26
C MET A 169 5.79 2.74 -0.05
N GLU A 170 5.31 3.92 -0.45
CA GLU A 170 6.10 5.13 -0.34
C GLU A 170 6.45 5.46 1.11
N ALA A 171 7.64 6.02 1.33
CA ALA A 171 8.17 6.36 2.65
C ALA A 171 8.20 5.19 3.66
N THR A 172 8.43 3.95 3.18
CA THR A 172 8.79 2.81 4.03
C THR A 172 10.31 2.72 4.24
N SER A 173 10.75 1.85 5.14
CA SER A 173 12.18 1.60 5.42
C SER A 173 12.77 0.44 4.62
N ILE A 174 12.04 -0.06 3.60
CA ILE A 174 12.47 -1.17 2.75
C ILE A 174 13.86 -0.89 2.17
N LYS A 175 14.77 -1.84 2.38
CA LYS A 175 16.14 -1.81 1.86
C LYS A 175 16.27 -2.56 0.55
N GLU A 176 15.70 -3.76 0.52
CA GLU A 176 15.76 -4.68 -0.60
C GLU A 176 14.44 -5.44 -0.69
N LEU A 177 14.12 -5.90 -1.90
CA LEU A 177 13.02 -6.81 -2.17
C LEU A 177 13.64 -8.12 -2.63
N TYR A 178 13.12 -9.25 -2.15
CA TYR A 178 13.62 -10.55 -2.56
C TYR A 178 13.40 -10.76 -4.08
N PRO A 179 14.25 -11.54 -4.78
CA PRO A 179 14.22 -11.61 -6.24
C PRO A 179 12.86 -11.95 -6.87
N SER A 180 12.09 -12.81 -6.20
CA SER A 180 10.73 -13.24 -6.61
C SER A 180 9.59 -12.41 -6.03
N ALA A 181 9.86 -11.21 -5.46
CA ALA A 181 8.86 -10.35 -4.80
C ALA A 181 7.54 -10.20 -5.54
N PHE A 182 7.60 -10.06 -6.86
CA PHE A 182 6.43 -9.84 -7.69
C PHE A 182 6.07 -11.01 -8.61
N GLU A 183 6.71 -12.17 -8.45
CA GLU A 183 6.47 -13.35 -9.28
C GLU A 183 5.01 -13.85 -9.18
N HIS A 184 4.41 -13.70 -8.00
CA HIS A 184 3.03 -14.10 -7.72
C HIS A 184 1.99 -12.98 -7.91
N MET A 185 2.39 -11.83 -8.46
CA MET A 185 1.51 -10.68 -8.72
C MET A 185 1.53 -10.32 -10.22
N PRO A 186 1.19 -11.26 -11.14
CA PRO A 186 1.32 -11.03 -12.58
C PRO A 186 0.46 -9.86 -13.09
N SER A 187 -0.61 -9.53 -12.37
CA SER A 187 -1.58 -8.46 -12.67
C SER A 187 -1.25 -7.11 -12.00
N LEU A 188 -0.03 -6.91 -11.48
CA LEU A 188 0.41 -5.63 -10.91
C LEU A 188 0.43 -4.54 -11.99
N VAL A 189 -0.27 -3.43 -11.72
CA VAL A 189 -0.39 -2.29 -12.65
C VAL A 189 0.41 -1.07 -12.18
N LEU A 190 0.48 -0.84 -10.87
CA LEU A 190 1.18 0.29 -10.28
C LEU A 190 1.99 -0.15 -9.07
N LEU A 191 3.26 0.23 -9.05
CA LEU A 191 4.14 0.07 -7.90
C LEU A 191 4.74 1.44 -7.53
N ASN A 192 4.37 1.95 -6.35
CA ASN A 192 4.94 3.18 -5.80
C ASN A 192 5.86 2.87 -4.62
N LEU A 193 7.15 3.10 -4.82
CA LEU A 193 8.25 2.96 -3.86
C LEU A 193 8.88 4.33 -3.55
N SER A 194 8.24 5.45 -3.89
CA SER A 194 8.83 6.78 -3.69
C SER A 194 9.23 7.03 -2.23
N TYR A 195 10.30 7.79 -2.02
CA TYR A 195 10.86 8.11 -0.71
C TYR A 195 11.27 6.89 0.14
N CYS A 196 11.42 5.70 -0.44
CA CYS A 196 12.11 4.57 0.18
C CYS A 196 13.63 4.83 0.18
N LYS A 197 14.08 5.72 1.07
CA LYS A 197 15.47 6.22 1.12
C LYS A 197 16.54 5.14 1.32
N ASN A 198 16.13 3.97 1.79
CA ASN A 198 17.01 2.83 2.04
C ASN A 198 17.06 1.83 0.89
N LEU A 199 16.18 1.96 -0.12
CA LEU A 199 16.11 1.04 -1.25
C LEU A 199 17.38 1.13 -2.09
N THR A 200 18.09 0.01 -2.23
CA THR A 200 19.36 -0.08 -2.98
C THR A 200 19.19 -0.72 -4.36
N SER A 201 18.18 -1.57 -4.53
CA SER A 201 17.97 -2.31 -5.77
C SER A 201 16.50 -2.71 -5.96
N LEU A 202 16.16 -3.01 -7.22
CA LEU A 202 14.86 -3.56 -7.60
C LEU A 202 15.02 -5.07 -7.91
N PRO A 203 14.02 -5.91 -7.60
CA PRO A 203 14.08 -7.33 -7.86
C PRO A 203 13.80 -7.63 -9.34
N ILE A 204 14.47 -8.65 -9.89
CA ILE A 204 14.34 -9.05 -11.30
C ILE A 204 12.91 -9.47 -11.68
N SER A 205 12.09 -9.89 -10.71
CA SER A 205 10.68 -10.23 -10.95
C SER A 205 9.85 -9.05 -11.47
N ILE A 206 10.23 -7.79 -11.23
CA ILE A 206 9.55 -6.63 -11.83
C ILE A 206 9.58 -6.71 -13.35
N CYS A 207 10.69 -7.16 -13.93
CA CYS A 207 10.89 -7.29 -15.37
C CYS A 207 9.99 -8.35 -16.03
N ARG A 208 9.34 -9.21 -15.22
CA ARG A 208 8.42 -10.26 -15.70
C ARG A 208 6.95 -9.83 -15.67
N LEU A 209 6.65 -8.62 -15.16
CA LEU A 209 5.30 -8.13 -15.03
C LEU A 209 4.74 -7.67 -16.38
N LYS A 210 3.69 -8.35 -16.85
CA LYS A 210 3.10 -8.10 -18.17
C LYS A 210 2.20 -6.86 -18.20
N PHE A 211 1.63 -6.48 -17.07
CA PHE A 211 0.60 -5.42 -16.98
C PHE A 211 1.04 -4.16 -16.24
N ILE A 212 2.30 -4.09 -15.77
CA ILE A 212 2.79 -2.93 -15.03
C ILE A 212 2.84 -1.70 -15.94
N LYS A 213 2.16 -0.63 -15.52
CA LYS A 213 2.09 0.63 -16.25
C LYS A 213 2.91 1.72 -15.58
N ALA A 214 2.98 1.74 -14.26
CA ALA A 214 3.63 2.80 -13.51
C ALA A 214 4.58 2.24 -12.44
N LEU A 215 5.82 2.75 -12.44
CA LEU A 215 6.81 2.52 -11.40
C LEU A 215 7.33 3.86 -10.88
N ILE A 216 7.06 4.15 -9.62
CA ILE A 216 7.41 5.42 -8.99
C ILE A 216 8.50 5.16 -7.94
N LEU A 217 9.69 5.69 -8.17
CA LEU A 217 10.93 5.51 -7.41
C LEU A 217 11.49 6.84 -6.89
N SER A 218 10.80 7.96 -7.14
CA SER A 218 11.32 9.29 -6.79
C SER A 218 11.66 9.38 -5.30
N GLY A 219 12.81 9.95 -4.94
CA GLY A 219 13.30 10.06 -3.57
C GLY A 219 13.97 8.80 -3.00
N CYS A 220 14.14 7.73 -3.80
CA CYS A 220 14.96 6.56 -3.44
C CYS A 220 16.46 6.89 -3.54
N SER A 221 16.97 7.69 -2.60
CA SER A 221 18.31 8.29 -2.65
C SER A 221 19.50 7.31 -2.68
N LYS A 222 19.29 6.02 -2.39
CA LYS A 222 20.32 4.97 -2.45
C LYS A 222 20.20 4.04 -3.65
N LEU A 223 19.15 4.18 -4.46
CA LEU A 223 18.97 3.42 -5.67
C LEU A 223 19.86 4.05 -6.74
N ASP A 224 20.89 3.33 -7.18
CA ASP A 224 21.95 3.84 -8.07
C ASP A 224 21.93 3.25 -9.48
N LYS A 225 21.15 2.19 -9.69
CA LYS A 225 21.05 1.49 -10.99
C LYS A 225 19.65 0.96 -11.24
N LEU A 226 19.34 0.84 -12.53
CA LEU A 226 18.19 0.14 -13.08
C LEU A 226 18.71 -0.99 -13.96
N SER A 227 17.97 -2.08 -14.09
CA SER A 227 18.38 -3.20 -14.95
C SER A 227 17.98 -2.97 -16.41
N GLU A 228 18.74 -3.52 -17.35
CA GLU A 228 18.46 -3.43 -18.80
C GLU A 228 17.17 -4.19 -19.18
N GLU A 229 16.74 -5.15 -18.38
CA GLU A 229 15.50 -5.89 -18.61
C GLU A 229 14.26 -5.02 -18.40
N LEU A 230 14.34 -3.91 -17.66
CA LEU A 230 13.22 -2.97 -17.51
C LEU A 230 12.81 -2.34 -18.85
N GLY A 231 13.74 -2.19 -19.80
CA GLY A 231 13.43 -1.69 -21.15
C GLY A 231 12.61 -2.67 -22.02
N GLN A 232 12.43 -3.92 -21.57
CA GLN A 232 11.65 -4.95 -22.26
C GLN A 232 10.17 -4.98 -21.84
N ILE A 233 9.78 -4.19 -20.83
CA ILE A 233 8.40 -4.15 -20.33
C ILE A 233 7.53 -3.36 -21.30
N GLU A 234 6.83 -4.06 -22.20
CA GLU A 234 6.01 -3.42 -23.24
C GLU A 234 4.84 -2.59 -22.69
N SER A 235 4.29 -2.93 -21.53
CA SER A 235 3.11 -2.27 -20.95
C SER A 235 3.42 -0.95 -20.23
N PHE A 236 4.70 -0.62 -20.06
CA PHE A 236 5.15 0.48 -19.22
C PHE A 236 4.82 1.85 -19.80
N GLN A 237 4.25 2.73 -18.97
CA GLN A 237 3.77 4.06 -19.36
C GLN A 237 4.39 5.18 -18.54
N GLU A 238 4.76 4.92 -17.29
CA GLU A 238 5.27 5.94 -16.38
C GLU A 238 6.43 5.39 -15.54
N LEU A 239 7.57 6.08 -15.61
CA LEU A 239 8.72 5.84 -14.76
C LEU A 239 9.22 7.15 -14.17
N CYS A 240 9.18 7.24 -12.85
CA CYS A 240 9.63 8.41 -12.11
C CYS A 240 10.75 7.99 -11.14
N GLY A 241 11.93 8.58 -11.26
CA GLY A 241 13.11 8.31 -10.44
C GLY A 241 13.87 9.59 -10.10
N ASP A 242 13.14 10.69 -9.91
CA ASP A 242 13.72 11.96 -9.42
C ASP A 242 14.38 11.75 -8.07
N GLU A 243 15.48 12.46 -7.77
CA GLU A 243 16.14 12.37 -6.46
C GLU A 243 16.61 10.94 -6.09
N THR A 244 16.96 10.14 -7.10
CA THR A 244 17.67 8.86 -6.96
C THR A 244 19.18 9.06 -7.16
N ALA A 245 19.99 8.04 -6.84
CA ALA A 245 21.43 8.04 -7.14
C ALA A 245 21.74 7.51 -8.56
N ILE A 246 20.70 7.23 -9.35
CA ILE A 246 20.83 6.72 -10.72
C ILE A 246 21.56 7.76 -11.56
N SER A 247 22.76 7.40 -12.03
CA SER A 247 23.55 8.30 -12.88
C SER A 247 23.35 8.08 -14.37
N GLU A 248 22.87 6.89 -14.75
CA GLU A 248 22.71 6.45 -16.14
C GLU A 248 21.43 5.64 -16.29
N LEU A 249 20.71 5.86 -17.39
CA LEU A 249 19.54 5.06 -17.74
C LEU A 249 19.96 3.86 -18.61
N PRO A 250 19.33 2.69 -18.46
CA PRO A 250 19.59 1.54 -19.31
C PRO A 250 19.34 1.85 -20.80
N SER A 251 20.22 1.35 -21.65
CA SER A 251 20.19 1.61 -23.11
C SER A 251 18.90 1.10 -23.78
N THR A 252 18.35 0.02 -23.23
CA THR A 252 17.08 -0.61 -23.65
C THR A 252 15.85 0.27 -23.43
N PHE A 253 15.91 1.37 -22.66
CA PHE A 253 14.73 2.22 -22.42
C PHE A 253 14.21 2.89 -23.71
N LEU A 254 15.06 2.97 -24.74
CA LEU A 254 14.67 3.40 -26.09
C LEU A 254 13.62 2.47 -26.74
N LEU A 255 13.53 1.22 -26.27
CA LEU A 255 12.59 0.20 -26.75
C LEU A 255 11.18 0.33 -26.13
N LEU A 256 11.00 1.16 -25.10
CA LEU A 256 9.72 1.35 -24.43
C LEU A 256 8.75 2.14 -25.31
N LYS A 257 7.96 1.44 -26.12
CA LYS A 257 7.05 2.04 -27.12
C LYS A 257 5.85 2.78 -26.51
N ASN A 258 5.41 2.36 -25.32
CA ASN A 258 4.22 2.88 -24.65
C ASN A 258 4.52 3.89 -23.53
N LEU A 259 5.80 4.24 -23.34
CA LEU A 259 6.23 5.18 -22.31
C LEU A 259 5.65 6.57 -22.62
N LYS A 260 4.97 7.17 -21.64
CA LYS A 260 4.35 8.49 -21.72
C LYS A 260 5.00 9.49 -20.77
N ILE A 261 5.53 9.02 -19.64
CA ILE A 261 6.15 9.84 -18.62
C ILE A 261 7.48 9.21 -18.23
N LEU A 262 8.55 10.00 -18.31
CA LEU A 262 9.88 9.64 -17.83
C LEU A 262 10.45 10.83 -17.05
N SER A 263 10.69 10.66 -15.75
CA SER A 263 11.15 11.73 -14.86
C SER A 263 12.40 11.29 -14.11
N PHE A 264 13.54 11.94 -14.35
CA PHE A 264 14.81 11.70 -13.67
C PHE A 264 15.60 13.01 -13.50
N ARG A 265 15.37 13.72 -12.40
CA ARG A 265 16.18 14.87 -11.96
C ARG A 265 17.50 14.38 -11.36
N GLY A 266 18.63 14.88 -11.87
CA GLY A 266 19.97 14.64 -11.31
C GLY A 266 20.90 13.72 -12.11
N LEU A 267 20.50 13.27 -13.30
CA LEU A 267 21.39 12.53 -14.21
C LEU A 267 22.62 13.38 -14.56
N LYS A 268 23.82 12.79 -14.51
CA LYS A 268 25.09 13.52 -14.77
C LYS A 268 25.14 14.01 -16.23
N GLU A 269 25.42 15.30 -16.43
CA GLU A 269 25.41 15.97 -17.73
C GLU A 269 26.27 15.28 -18.82
N ARG A 270 27.35 14.60 -18.45
CA ARG A 270 28.30 14.00 -19.41
C ARG A 270 27.76 12.73 -20.09
N HIS A 271 26.65 12.19 -19.59
CA HIS A 271 25.93 11.05 -20.18
C HIS A 271 24.61 11.49 -20.83
N LEU A 272 24.40 12.81 -20.98
CA LEU A 272 23.41 13.41 -21.88
C LEU A 272 23.69 13.14 -23.37
N LYS A 273 24.62 12.24 -23.72
CA LYS A 273 24.56 11.56 -25.03
C LYS A 273 23.28 10.72 -25.18
N LEU A 274 22.62 10.36 -24.07
CA LEU A 274 21.23 9.87 -24.07
C LEU A 274 20.19 11.00 -24.10
N GLY A 275 20.53 12.25 -23.78
CA GLY A 275 19.66 13.42 -23.96
C GLY A 275 19.34 13.69 -25.44
N VAL A 276 20.26 13.34 -26.34
CA VAL A 276 20.04 13.38 -27.80
C VAL A 276 19.25 12.16 -28.30
N TYR A 277 19.35 10.98 -27.64
CA TYR A 277 18.52 9.82 -27.95
C TYR A 277 17.11 9.88 -27.33
N LEU A 278 16.94 10.61 -26.23
CA LEU A 278 15.66 11.01 -25.66
C LEU A 278 14.98 12.13 -26.48
N LEU A 279 15.63 12.71 -27.50
CA LEU A 279 14.90 13.44 -28.56
C LEU A 279 13.94 12.50 -29.32
N GLY A 280 14.20 11.19 -29.35
CA GLY A 280 13.23 10.20 -29.80
C GLY A 280 12.01 10.04 -28.88
N CYS A 281 12.06 10.56 -27.65
CA CYS A 281 10.90 10.70 -26.76
C CYS A 281 10.12 11.99 -27.01
N TYR A 282 10.76 13.06 -27.53
CA TYR A 282 10.08 14.26 -28.03
C TYR A 282 9.20 13.94 -29.26
N GLU A 283 9.62 13.05 -30.15
CA GLU A 283 8.77 12.55 -31.25
C GLU A 283 7.59 11.69 -30.78
N LYS A 284 7.62 11.16 -29.54
CA LYS A 284 6.65 10.20 -29.00
C LYS A 284 5.61 10.78 -28.03
N ASN A 285 5.45 12.11 -27.95
CA ASN A 285 4.57 12.77 -26.96
C ASN A 285 4.87 12.38 -25.49
N VAL A 286 6.12 12.05 -25.17
CA VAL A 286 6.51 11.71 -23.79
C VAL A 286 6.74 13.00 -22.99
N LYS A 287 6.04 13.15 -21.87
CA LYS A 287 6.32 14.23 -20.91
C LYS A 287 7.58 13.87 -20.12
N ILE A 288 8.68 14.52 -20.46
CA ILE A 288 9.92 14.49 -19.68
C ILE A 288 9.86 15.63 -18.65
N GLN A 289 9.90 15.29 -17.36
CA GLN A 289 9.88 16.28 -16.28
C GLN A 289 11.21 16.25 -15.53
N GLY A 290 11.80 17.43 -15.32
CA GLY A 290 13.12 17.61 -14.73
C GLY A 290 13.77 18.87 -15.28
N ALA A 291 13.88 19.91 -14.48
CA ALA A 291 14.18 21.27 -14.92
C ALA A 291 15.50 21.37 -15.69
N TRP A 292 15.41 21.79 -16.95
CA TRP A 292 16.54 22.33 -17.71
C TRP A 292 16.67 23.81 -17.32
N LEU A 293 17.61 24.15 -16.44
CA LEU A 293 18.05 25.54 -16.31
C LEU A 293 18.88 25.88 -17.56
N PHE A 294 18.21 26.20 -18.66
CA PHE A 294 18.83 26.93 -19.75
C PHE A 294 19.08 28.37 -19.27
N HIS A 295 20.27 28.64 -18.73
CA HIS A 295 20.86 29.95 -18.97
C HIS A 295 21.43 29.92 -20.38
N GLN A 296 20.68 30.50 -21.32
CA GLN A 296 21.28 31.07 -22.51
C GLN A 296 22.21 32.20 -22.05
N SER A 297 23.50 32.03 -22.24
CA SER A 297 24.40 33.12 -22.60
C SER A 297 25.38 32.55 -23.62
N GLN A 298 25.06 32.79 -24.89
CA GLN A 298 26.01 32.74 -25.99
C GLN A 298 26.96 33.94 -25.91
N ASP A 299 28.13 33.72 -26.52
CA ASP A 299 29.26 34.61 -26.81
C ASP A 299 30.33 34.80 -25.73
#